data_AF-A0YQT2-F1
#
_entry.id   AF-A0YQT2-F1
#
_cell.length_a   1.000
_cell.length_b   1.000
_cell.length_c   1.000
_cell.angle_alpha   90.00
_cell.angle_beta   90.00
_cell.angle_gamma   90.00
#
_symmetry.space_group_name_H-M   'P 1'
#
loop_
_entity.id
_entity.type
_entity.pdbx_description
1 polymer ?
#
loop_
_entity_poly.entity_id
_entity_poly.type
_entity_poly.pdbx_seq_one_letter_code
_entity_poly.pdbx_strand_id
1 'polypeptide(L)'
;MPRLFRLATTGISSLAIAFCVGLTQTLPMWASSNDVYGARSLSELIELRDQIIQELETPVQDSSESGFLNSLLSESPSLSQDKILFQKLKDVELQILIEQRSNDNWKQAIHLATEATKDDSNTSDSLAHKKQIKVLWQQAIGNLHEISESSLIAAQASQKIQDYETSLTYLIQDIQLAQASFLENIRTESRLSTTAMISVCNLNRDCAHLRGEDPPASPASLIKVPIAVALLEKISKENISLEEQVYVDGGNFTEDASSIRARTSYSLNQLMGEMIDHSSNIATNQLIDYLGQDYINQTLEKQGYKETKVKFKLMGDRIMPKRPGSGKNRLTSSELTEMMIKTYNHEYPNADALIQALNRQYDREIGYQALEDLVDAQWLGEKTGQNSRMIGTTLAVSIDGEQYVITVIDNNTGKIPEIRKAISKIADHLQQNGHL
;
A
#
# COMPACT_ATOMS: atom_id res chain seq x y z
N MET A 1 41.14 48.73 -28.05
CA MET A 1 41.26 48.18 -29.41
C MET A 1 41.96 46.83 -29.35
N PRO A 2 41.72 45.84 -30.24
CA PRO A 2 40.43 45.41 -30.79
C PRO A 2 40.28 43.85 -30.93
N ARG A 3 39.01 43.40 -31.03
CA ARG A 3 38.44 42.30 -31.86
C ARG A 3 38.93 40.84 -31.73
N LEU A 4 37.95 39.95 -31.55
CA LEU A 4 37.58 38.81 -32.44
C LEU A 4 36.27 38.18 -31.90
N PHE A 5 35.08 38.68 -32.27
CA PHE A 5 34.19 38.21 -33.35
C PHE A 5 33.99 36.68 -33.50
N ARG A 6 32.82 36.25 -32.98
CA ARG A 6 31.74 35.46 -33.63
C ARG A 6 31.89 33.95 -33.90
N LEU A 7 30.73 33.32 -33.64
CA LEU A 7 30.06 32.20 -34.31
C LEU A 7 30.36 30.78 -33.82
N ALA A 8 29.38 30.20 -33.12
CA ALA A 8 28.72 28.98 -33.58
C ALA A 8 27.32 28.85 -32.94
N THR A 9 26.30 29.23 -33.70
CA THR A 9 24.97 28.60 -33.61
C THR A 9 25.03 27.29 -34.40
N THR A 10 24.65 26.18 -33.78
CA THR A 10 24.09 24.98 -34.44
C THR A 10 23.55 24.07 -33.34
N GLY A 11 22.32 23.60 -33.52
CA GLY A 11 21.58 22.83 -32.53
C GLY A 11 21.65 21.31 -32.73
N ILE A 12 21.05 20.63 -31.74
CA ILE A 12 20.42 19.30 -31.77
C ILE A 12 21.45 18.16 -31.92
N SER A 13 21.66 17.26 -30.96
CA SER A 13 20.70 16.21 -30.60
C SER A 13 21.16 15.42 -29.36
N SER A 14 20.18 15.03 -28.55
CA SER A 14 20.04 13.71 -27.90
C SER A 14 21.27 13.02 -27.31
N LEU A 15 21.30 12.92 -25.97
CA LEU A 15 21.60 11.64 -25.33
C LEU A 15 20.87 11.56 -23.99
N ALA A 16 19.74 10.86 -23.99
CA ALA A 16 19.16 10.30 -22.78
C ALA A 16 20.06 9.17 -22.29
N ILE A 17 20.61 9.31 -21.10
CA ILE A 17 21.07 8.16 -20.31
C ILE A 17 20.41 8.30 -18.95
N ALA A 18 19.53 7.35 -18.67
CA ALA A 18 18.90 7.13 -17.40
C ALA A 18 19.95 6.85 -16.32
N PHE A 19 19.83 7.54 -15.19
CA PHE A 19 20.32 7.04 -13.91
C PHE A 19 19.28 7.35 -12.84
N CYS A 20 18.53 6.31 -12.47
CA CYS A 20 17.83 6.23 -11.21
C CYS A 20 18.87 6.14 -10.08
N VAL A 21 19.06 7.21 -9.33
CA VAL A 21 19.52 7.14 -7.94
C VAL A 21 18.83 8.26 -7.18
N GLY A 22 18.01 7.88 -6.20
CA GLY A 22 17.42 8.81 -5.24
C GLY A 22 18.53 9.54 -4.49
N LEU A 23 18.53 10.86 -4.60
CA LEU A 23 19.28 11.75 -3.74
C LEU A 23 18.30 12.81 -3.25
N THR A 24 17.70 12.55 -2.08
CA THR A 24 17.06 13.57 -1.26
C THR A 24 18.16 14.52 -0.79
N GLN A 25 18.51 15.49 -1.63
CA GLN A 25 19.24 16.66 -1.17
C GLN A 25 18.20 17.61 -0.57
N THR A 26 18.23 17.71 0.75
CA THR A 26 17.49 18.71 1.51
C THR A 26 17.95 20.09 1.07
N LEU A 27 17.23 20.68 0.12
CA LEU A 27 17.35 22.10 -0.18
C LEU A 27 16.90 22.88 1.06
N PRO A 28 17.62 23.94 1.47
CA PRO A 28 17.17 24.78 2.57
C PRO A 28 15.80 25.36 2.22
N MET A 29 14.84 25.24 3.13
CA MET A 29 13.53 25.91 3.05
C MET A 29 13.75 27.41 2.95
N TRP A 30 13.70 27.94 1.73
CA TRP A 30 13.49 29.36 1.52
C TRP A 30 12.01 29.63 1.79
N ALA A 31 11.77 30.59 2.69
CA ALA A 31 10.45 31.05 3.05
C ALA A 31 9.63 31.40 1.81
N SER A 32 8.34 31.10 1.86
CA SER A 32 7.33 31.48 0.88
C SER A 32 7.46 32.95 0.47
N SER A 33 7.88 33.19 -0.75
CA SER A 33 7.52 34.40 -1.49
C SER A 33 7.25 33.99 -2.92
N ASN A 34 5.97 33.88 -3.28
CA ASN A 34 5.47 33.66 -4.65
C ASN A 34 5.78 34.83 -5.61
N ASP A 35 6.79 35.64 -5.30
CA ASP A 35 7.22 36.78 -6.09
C ASP A 35 8.75 36.70 -6.18
N VAL A 36 9.27 35.85 -7.08
CA VAL A 36 10.66 35.97 -7.53
C VAL A 36 10.75 37.31 -8.28
N TYR A 37 11.07 38.35 -7.52
CA TYR A 37 11.15 39.75 -7.96
C TYR A 37 9.88 40.28 -8.65
N GLY A 38 8.70 39.79 -8.22
CA GLY A 38 7.38 40.30 -8.65
C GLY A 38 6.82 39.69 -9.94
N ALA A 39 7.50 38.71 -10.54
CA ALA A 39 7.00 38.00 -11.72
C ALA A 39 5.89 37.00 -11.34
N ARG A 40 4.76 37.05 -12.07
CA ARG A 40 3.55 36.25 -11.81
C ARG A 40 3.30 35.16 -12.85
N SER A 41 4.13 35.09 -13.88
CA SER A 41 4.02 34.10 -14.95
C SER A 41 5.40 33.65 -15.45
N LEU A 42 5.44 32.47 -16.07
CA LEU A 42 6.66 31.98 -16.74
C LEU A 42 7.15 32.96 -17.83
N SER A 43 6.23 33.60 -18.55
CA SER A 43 6.57 34.66 -19.52
C SER A 43 7.23 35.86 -18.84
N GLU A 44 6.71 36.33 -17.72
CA GLU A 44 7.31 37.44 -16.97
C GLU A 44 8.68 37.08 -16.39
N LEU A 45 8.88 35.83 -15.94
CA LEU A 45 10.18 35.35 -15.49
C LEU A 45 11.21 35.34 -16.63
N ILE A 46 10.80 34.90 -17.82
CA ILE A 46 11.65 34.93 -19.03
C ILE A 46 12.00 36.37 -19.41
N GLU A 47 11.02 37.28 -19.42
CA GLU A 47 11.25 38.71 -19.68
C GLU A 47 12.20 39.33 -18.64
N LEU A 48 12.01 39.00 -17.36
CA LEU A 48 12.87 39.47 -16.28
C LEU A 48 14.30 38.96 -16.42
N ARG A 49 14.48 37.68 -16.80
CA ARG A 49 15.81 37.12 -17.10
C ARG A 49 16.49 37.91 -18.21
N ASP A 50 15.78 38.16 -19.30
CA ASP A 50 16.34 38.84 -20.47
C ASP A 50 16.69 40.30 -20.15
N GLN A 51 15.90 40.98 -19.32
CA GLN A 51 16.22 42.32 -18.81
C GLN A 51 17.49 42.33 -17.94
N ILE A 52 17.66 41.36 -17.03
CA ILE A 52 18.85 41.26 -16.17
C ILE A 52 20.10 40.99 -17.01
N ILE A 53 20.01 40.11 -18.01
CA ILE A 53 21.11 39.84 -18.95
C ILE A 53 21.48 41.12 -19.70
N GLN A 54 20.49 41.86 -20.22
CA GLN A 54 20.75 43.12 -20.92
C GLN A 54 21.43 44.15 -20.01
N GLU A 55 21.03 44.26 -18.74
CA GLU A 55 21.63 45.18 -17.76
C GLU A 55 23.10 44.82 -17.49
N LEU A 56 23.42 43.53 -17.34
CA LEU A 56 24.79 43.02 -17.19
C LEU A 56 25.66 43.24 -18.44
N GLU A 57 25.06 43.29 -19.63
CA GLU A 57 25.77 43.52 -20.90
C GLU A 57 25.99 45.01 -21.22
N THR A 58 25.21 45.92 -20.61
CA THR A 58 25.38 47.38 -20.78
C THR A 58 26.46 47.96 -19.86
N PRO A 59 27.53 48.59 -20.39
CA PRO A 59 28.57 49.17 -19.55
C PRO A 59 28.07 50.40 -18.78
N VAL A 60 28.39 50.48 -17.49
CA VAL A 60 28.17 51.68 -16.66
C VAL A 60 28.93 52.85 -17.26
N GLN A 61 28.21 53.85 -17.76
CA GLN A 61 28.79 55.05 -18.33
C GLN A 61 29.18 55.99 -17.19
N ASP A 62 30.42 55.87 -16.73
CA ASP A 62 30.94 56.67 -15.61
C ASP A 62 31.15 58.12 -16.06
N SER A 63 30.24 59.01 -15.65
CA SER A 63 30.36 60.45 -15.85
C SER A 63 30.75 61.12 -14.53
N SER A 64 32.01 60.97 -14.09
CA SER A 64 32.69 62.03 -13.33
C SER A 64 34.19 61.78 -13.20
N GLU A 65 34.98 62.79 -13.55
CA GLU A 65 36.38 62.89 -13.15
C GLU A 65 36.49 62.87 -11.62
N SER A 66 37.15 61.87 -11.02
CA SER A 66 37.85 62.08 -9.75
C SER A 66 38.95 61.04 -9.47
N GLY A 67 40.17 61.55 -9.30
CA GLY A 67 41.23 61.04 -8.42
C GLY A 67 41.64 59.56 -8.50
N PHE A 68 42.74 59.29 -9.22
CA PHE A 68 43.50 58.03 -9.31
C PHE A 68 43.82 57.31 -7.97
N LEU A 69 43.66 57.97 -6.81
CA LEU A 69 43.98 57.40 -5.49
C LEU A 69 42.76 56.87 -4.72
N ASN A 70 41.51 57.15 -5.12
CA ASN A 70 40.31 56.61 -4.46
C ASN A 70 39.85 55.25 -4.99
N SER A 71 40.36 54.79 -6.14
CA SER A 71 39.99 53.50 -6.76
C SER A 71 40.78 52.29 -6.24
N LEU A 72 41.80 52.50 -5.41
CA LEU A 72 42.71 51.44 -4.94
C LEU A 72 42.27 50.76 -3.63
N LEU A 73 41.25 51.29 -2.94
CA LEU A 73 40.82 50.81 -1.62
C LEU A 73 39.30 50.68 -1.46
N SER A 74 38.52 50.86 -2.52
CA SER A 74 37.07 50.64 -2.52
C SER A 74 36.72 49.49 -3.47
N GLU A 75 35.97 48.49 -3.00
CA GLU A 75 35.21 47.64 -3.93
C GLU A 75 34.38 48.61 -4.79
N SER A 76 34.61 48.64 -6.10
CA SER A 76 33.89 49.57 -6.97
C SER A 76 32.39 49.26 -6.88
N PRO A 77 31.51 50.27 -6.78
CA PRO A 77 30.05 50.06 -6.70
C PRO A 77 29.50 49.17 -7.83
N SER A 78 30.14 49.18 -8.99
CA SER A 78 29.82 48.29 -10.12
C SER A 78 30.03 46.81 -9.81
N LEU A 79 31.11 46.44 -9.11
CA LEU A 79 31.44 45.04 -8.83
C LEU A 79 30.47 44.41 -7.81
N SER A 80 29.92 45.21 -6.89
CA SER A 80 28.91 44.77 -5.94
C SER A 80 27.51 44.70 -6.57
N GLN A 81 27.19 45.62 -7.48
CA GLN A 81 25.93 45.61 -8.24
C GLN A 81 25.86 44.43 -9.21
N ASP A 82 26.95 44.12 -9.92
CA ASP A 82 27.03 42.95 -10.80
C ASP A 82 26.84 41.64 -10.02
N LYS A 83 27.46 41.50 -8.83
CA LYS A 83 27.26 40.34 -7.95
C LYS A 83 25.78 40.14 -7.57
N ILE A 84 25.05 41.23 -7.30
CA ILE A 84 23.62 41.20 -6.98
C ILE A 84 22.81 40.76 -8.20
N LEU A 85 23.08 41.33 -9.38
CA LEU A 85 22.41 40.97 -10.63
C LEU A 85 22.69 39.51 -11.03
N PHE A 86 23.90 39.00 -10.83
CA PHE A 86 24.22 37.59 -11.06
C PHE A 86 23.45 36.65 -10.12
N GLN A 87 23.30 37.02 -8.84
CA GLN A 87 22.48 36.22 -7.92
C GLN A 87 21.01 36.25 -8.34
N LYS A 88 20.49 37.44 -8.67
CA LYS A 88 19.14 37.63 -9.20
C LYS A 88 18.89 36.76 -10.44
N LEU A 89 19.83 36.75 -11.37
CA LEU A 89 19.75 35.95 -12.59
C LEU A 89 19.67 34.45 -12.27
N LYS A 90 20.53 33.95 -11.36
CA LYS A 90 20.49 32.54 -10.93
C LYS A 90 19.16 32.15 -10.31
N ASP A 91 18.62 33.01 -9.44
CA ASP A 91 17.34 32.76 -8.77
C ASP A 91 16.19 32.73 -9.79
N VAL A 92 16.19 33.66 -10.76
CA VAL A 92 15.21 33.70 -11.86
C VAL A 92 15.36 32.47 -12.78
N GLU A 93 16.57 32.08 -13.16
CA GLU A 93 16.81 30.89 -13.99
C GLU A 93 16.36 29.61 -13.30
N LEU A 94 16.62 29.46 -12.00
CA LEU A 94 16.12 28.35 -11.22
C LEU A 94 14.59 28.34 -11.18
N GLN A 95 13.96 29.49 -10.96
CA GLN A 95 12.50 29.60 -10.96
C GLN A 95 11.91 29.26 -12.34
N ILE A 96 12.53 29.70 -13.44
CA ILE A 96 12.12 29.34 -14.81
C ILE A 96 12.13 27.82 -14.99
N LEU A 97 13.19 27.14 -14.54
CA LEU A 97 13.28 25.67 -14.63
C LEU A 97 12.18 24.98 -13.80
N ILE A 98 11.90 25.48 -12.60
CA ILE A 98 10.79 25.01 -11.77
C ILE A 98 9.46 25.18 -12.50
N GLU A 99 9.18 26.38 -13.03
CA GLU A 99 7.93 26.66 -13.75
C GLU A 99 7.78 25.84 -15.03
N GLN A 100 8.86 25.61 -15.78
CA GLN A 100 8.82 24.78 -16.98
C GLN A 100 8.41 23.34 -16.64
N ARG A 101 9.10 22.72 -15.65
CA ARG A 101 8.77 21.37 -15.21
C ARG A 101 7.35 21.28 -14.64
N SER A 102 6.96 22.25 -13.80
CA SER A 102 5.60 22.31 -13.24
C SER A 102 4.54 22.43 -14.32
N ASN A 103 4.75 23.26 -15.35
CA ASN A 103 3.82 23.39 -16.47
C ASN A 103 3.72 22.12 -17.31
N ASP A 104 4.80 21.38 -17.51
CA ASP A 104 4.78 20.11 -18.24
C ASP A 104 4.02 19.04 -17.47
N ASN A 105 4.28 18.91 -16.16
CA ASN A 105 3.51 18.05 -15.26
C ASN A 105 2.02 18.42 -15.25
N TRP A 106 1.70 19.71 -15.18
CA TRP A 106 0.32 20.19 -15.27
C TRP A 106 -0.34 19.76 -16.59
N LYS A 107 0.29 20.00 -17.74
CA LYS A 107 -0.26 19.60 -19.05
C LYS A 107 -0.49 18.09 -19.12
N GLN A 108 0.45 17.29 -18.64
CA GLN A 108 0.33 15.84 -18.62
C GLN A 108 -0.85 15.39 -17.75
N ALA A 109 -1.01 15.99 -16.56
CA ALA A 109 -2.14 15.72 -15.68
C ALA A 109 -3.49 16.04 -16.35
N ILE A 110 -3.60 17.21 -17.00
CA ILE A 110 -4.82 17.59 -17.73
C ILE A 110 -5.11 16.63 -18.89
N HIS A 111 -4.07 16.21 -19.63
CA HIS A 111 -4.22 15.24 -20.73
C HIS A 111 -4.79 13.90 -20.24
N LEU A 112 -4.19 13.32 -19.20
CA LEU A 112 -4.61 12.05 -18.61
C LEU A 112 -6.04 12.12 -18.06
N ALA A 113 -6.39 13.19 -17.35
CA ALA A 113 -7.75 13.40 -16.87
C ALA A 113 -8.76 13.55 -18.02
N THR A 114 -8.38 14.26 -19.09
CA THR A 114 -9.23 14.39 -20.28
C THR A 114 -9.51 13.03 -20.89
N GLU A 115 -8.49 12.19 -21.01
CA GLU A 115 -8.62 10.80 -21.48
C GLU A 115 -9.53 9.97 -20.57
N ALA A 116 -9.38 10.10 -19.25
CA ALA A 116 -10.22 9.42 -18.26
C ALA A 116 -11.71 9.81 -18.35
N THR A 117 -12.03 10.99 -18.87
CA THR A 117 -13.40 11.50 -19.03
C THR A 117 -14.00 11.30 -20.42
N LYS A 118 -13.27 10.70 -21.37
CA LYS A 118 -13.80 10.42 -22.71
C LYS A 118 -14.90 9.37 -22.61
N ASP A 119 -16.10 9.73 -23.06
CA ASP A 119 -17.24 8.82 -23.10
C ASP A 119 -17.14 7.92 -24.34
N ASP A 120 -16.72 6.68 -24.15
CA ASP A 120 -16.87 5.61 -25.15
C ASP A 120 -18.10 4.78 -24.76
N SER A 121 -19.25 5.21 -25.24
CA SER A 121 -20.58 4.73 -24.83
C SER A 121 -20.82 3.22 -25.07
N ASN A 122 -19.92 2.52 -25.76
CA ASN A 122 -19.97 1.07 -25.95
C ASN A 122 -19.06 0.28 -24.99
N THR A 123 -18.09 0.91 -24.32
CA THR A 123 -17.10 0.23 -23.44
C THR A 123 -17.10 0.76 -22.00
N SER A 124 -17.77 1.90 -21.74
CA SER A 124 -17.73 2.64 -20.48
C SER A 124 -18.22 1.87 -19.24
N ASP A 125 -19.04 0.83 -19.42
CA ASP A 125 -19.63 0.08 -18.30
C ASP A 125 -18.88 -1.21 -17.93
N SER A 126 -17.85 -1.60 -18.69
CA SER A 126 -17.07 -2.79 -18.34
C SER A 126 -16.14 -2.52 -17.14
N LEU A 127 -16.03 -3.50 -16.23
CA LEU A 127 -15.14 -3.40 -15.06
C LEU A 127 -13.68 -3.16 -15.46
N ALA A 128 -13.23 -3.81 -16.53
CA ALA A 128 -11.90 -3.61 -17.10
C ALA A 128 -11.65 -2.15 -17.52
N HIS A 129 -12.64 -1.52 -18.17
CA HIS A 129 -12.54 -0.12 -18.55
C HIS A 129 -12.53 0.81 -17.33
N LYS A 130 -13.40 0.58 -16.33
CA LYS A 130 -13.37 1.34 -15.07
C LYS A 130 -12.00 1.25 -14.38
N LYS A 131 -11.38 0.06 -14.34
CA LYS A 131 -10.01 -0.14 -13.82
C LYS A 131 -8.96 0.65 -14.62
N GLN A 132 -9.10 0.75 -15.95
CA GLN A 132 -8.22 1.58 -16.78
C GLN A 132 -8.37 3.08 -16.47
N ILE A 133 -9.61 3.57 -16.35
CA ILE A 133 -9.88 4.98 -15.97
C ILE A 133 -9.26 5.29 -14.60
N LYS A 134 -9.32 4.35 -13.64
CA LYS A 134 -8.70 4.50 -12.32
C LYS A 134 -7.20 4.76 -12.43
N VAL A 135 -6.49 4.02 -13.29
CA VAL A 135 -5.05 4.22 -13.52
C VAL A 135 -4.77 5.62 -14.08
N LEU A 136 -5.57 6.08 -15.05
CA LEU A 136 -5.41 7.42 -15.63
C LEU A 136 -5.58 8.52 -14.57
N TRP A 137 -6.58 8.43 -13.71
CA TRP A 137 -6.77 9.38 -12.60
C TRP A 137 -5.60 9.37 -11.62
N GLN A 138 -5.11 8.19 -11.24
CA GLN A 138 -3.96 8.06 -10.35
C GLN A 138 -2.69 8.69 -10.95
N GLN A 139 -2.44 8.45 -12.24
CA GLN A 139 -1.32 9.07 -12.95
C GLN A 139 -1.48 10.59 -13.07
N ALA A 140 -2.70 11.09 -13.30
CA ALA A 140 -2.97 12.52 -13.36
C ALA A 140 -2.67 13.20 -12.01
N ILE A 141 -3.13 12.61 -10.90
CA ILE A 141 -2.85 13.08 -9.54
C ILE A 141 -1.34 13.03 -9.24
N GLY A 142 -0.67 11.93 -9.63
CA GLY A 142 0.78 11.79 -9.47
C GLY A 142 1.56 12.90 -10.18
N ASN A 143 1.19 13.27 -11.41
CA ASN A 143 1.80 14.39 -12.11
C ASN A 143 1.58 15.73 -11.38
N LEU A 144 0.40 15.96 -10.80
CA LEU A 144 0.15 17.18 -10.02
C LEU A 144 0.97 17.24 -8.73
N HIS A 145 1.21 16.11 -8.07
CA HIS A 145 2.09 16.06 -6.89
C HIS A 145 3.56 16.35 -7.20
N GLU A 146 4.00 16.16 -8.44
CA GLU A 146 5.35 16.52 -8.90
C GLU A 146 5.51 18.03 -9.18
N ILE A 147 4.44 18.83 -9.06
CA ILE A 147 4.51 20.30 -9.14
C ILE A 147 5.11 20.83 -7.84
N SER A 148 6.18 21.61 -7.98
CA SER A 148 6.89 22.18 -6.83
C SER A 148 6.01 23.13 -6.02
N GLU A 149 6.10 23.08 -4.69
CA GLU A 149 5.42 24.02 -3.79
C GLU A 149 5.82 25.49 -4.02
N SER A 150 7.02 25.73 -4.56
CA SER A 150 7.50 27.07 -4.90
C SER A 150 7.09 27.53 -6.31
N SER A 151 6.30 26.73 -7.04
CA SER A 151 5.80 27.11 -8.36
C SER A 151 4.65 28.10 -8.27
N LEU A 152 4.56 29.01 -9.23
CA LEU A 152 3.46 29.95 -9.40
C LEU A 152 2.10 29.27 -9.54
N ILE A 153 2.07 28.02 -10.04
CA ILE A 153 0.84 27.23 -10.19
C ILE A 153 0.59 26.26 -9.02
N ALA A 154 1.39 26.28 -7.95
CA ALA A 154 1.25 25.35 -6.83
C ALA A 154 -0.15 25.37 -6.20
N ALA A 155 -0.73 26.56 -6.00
CA ALA A 155 -2.08 26.69 -5.46
C ALA A 155 -3.15 26.10 -6.40
N GLN A 156 -2.98 26.26 -7.72
CA GLN A 156 -3.87 25.69 -8.71
C GLN A 156 -3.73 24.16 -8.75
N ALA A 157 -2.51 23.64 -8.66
CA ALA A 157 -2.23 22.21 -8.57
C ALA A 157 -2.90 21.59 -7.35
N SER A 158 -2.75 22.19 -6.17
CA SER A 158 -3.40 21.73 -4.94
C SER A 158 -4.92 21.66 -5.06
N GLN A 159 -5.56 22.67 -5.68
CA GLN A 159 -7.00 22.61 -5.93
C GLN A 159 -7.37 21.49 -6.90
N LYS A 160 -6.58 21.32 -7.96
CA LYS A 160 -6.83 20.32 -8.99
C LYS A 160 -6.69 18.89 -8.48
N ILE A 161 -5.75 18.67 -7.55
CA ILE A 161 -5.58 17.40 -6.84
C ILE A 161 -6.87 17.03 -6.11
N GLN A 162 -7.48 17.96 -5.35
CA GLN A 162 -8.74 17.69 -4.64
C GLN A 162 -9.89 17.30 -5.58
N ASP A 163 -10.02 17.98 -6.72
CA ASP A 163 -11.03 17.66 -7.73
C ASP A 163 -10.83 16.24 -8.30
N TYR A 164 -9.58 15.88 -8.58
CA TYR A 164 -9.23 14.58 -9.15
C TYR A 164 -9.35 13.45 -8.13
N GLU A 165 -8.98 13.68 -6.87
CA GLU A 165 -9.18 12.74 -5.76
C GLU A 165 -10.67 12.46 -5.53
N THR A 166 -11.53 13.48 -5.65
CA THR A 166 -12.98 13.30 -5.57
C THR A 166 -13.49 12.39 -6.68
N SER A 167 -13.03 12.63 -7.92
CA SER A 167 -13.40 11.82 -9.10
C SER A 167 -12.91 10.38 -8.98
N LEU A 168 -11.67 10.20 -8.54
CA LEU A 168 -11.06 8.90 -8.28
C LEU A 168 -11.80 8.14 -7.17
N THR A 169 -12.21 8.83 -6.10
CA THR A 169 -12.95 8.22 -4.98
C THR A 169 -14.29 7.65 -5.45
N TYR A 170 -15.06 8.41 -6.23
CA TYR A 170 -16.31 7.94 -6.79
C TYR A 170 -16.11 6.71 -7.70
N LEU A 171 -15.11 6.76 -8.58
CA LEU A 171 -14.79 5.65 -9.46
C LEU A 171 -14.36 4.39 -8.69
N ILE A 172 -13.56 4.54 -7.63
CA ILE A 172 -13.16 3.41 -6.78
C ILE A 172 -14.39 2.77 -6.12
N GLN A 173 -15.33 3.57 -5.62
CA GLN A 173 -16.58 3.05 -5.04
C GLN A 173 -17.41 2.29 -6.08
N ASP A 174 -17.52 2.82 -7.30
CA ASP A 174 -18.25 2.17 -8.39
C ASP A 174 -17.61 0.83 -8.81
N ILE A 175 -16.27 0.80 -8.93
CA ILE A 175 -15.51 -0.43 -9.16
C ILE A 175 -15.76 -1.45 -8.04
N GLN A 176 -15.70 -1.02 -6.77
CA GLN A 176 -15.94 -1.90 -5.62
C GLN A 176 -17.37 -2.47 -5.62
N LEU A 177 -18.38 -1.67 -5.98
CA LEU A 177 -19.76 -2.13 -6.10
C LEU A 177 -19.91 -3.16 -7.22
N ALA A 178 -19.29 -2.92 -8.38
CA ALA A 178 -19.29 -3.86 -9.49
C ALA A 178 -18.63 -5.19 -9.10
N GLN A 179 -17.47 -5.14 -8.44
CA GLN A 179 -16.75 -6.32 -7.92
C GLN A 179 -17.54 -7.05 -6.82
N ALA A 180 -18.26 -6.34 -5.95
CA ALA A 180 -19.07 -6.96 -4.91
C ALA A 180 -20.30 -7.69 -5.46
N SER A 181 -20.81 -7.29 -6.63
CA SER A 181 -22.07 -7.80 -7.19
C SER A 181 -22.05 -9.31 -7.45
N PHE A 182 -20.97 -9.85 -8.01
CA PHE A 182 -20.85 -11.28 -8.26
C PHE A 182 -20.71 -12.07 -6.96
N LEU A 183 -20.00 -11.53 -5.95
CA LEU A 183 -19.89 -12.14 -4.63
C LEU A 183 -21.25 -12.22 -3.92
N GLU A 184 -22.11 -11.21 -4.07
CA GLU A 184 -23.46 -11.23 -3.50
C GLU A 184 -24.36 -12.28 -4.19
N ASN A 185 -24.20 -12.48 -5.51
CA ASN A 185 -24.85 -13.58 -6.23
C ASN A 185 -24.37 -14.94 -5.71
N ILE A 186 -23.05 -15.14 -5.60
CA ILE A 186 -22.45 -16.37 -5.08
C ILE A 186 -22.93 -16.63 -3.65
N ARG A 187 -22.97 -15.61 -2.78
CA ARG A 187 -23.49 -15.72 -1.42
C ARG A 187 -24.91 -16.29 -1.42
N THR A 188 -25.79 -15.71 -2.24
CA THR A 188 -27.19 -16.12 -2.34
C THR A 188 -27.33 -17.55 -2.87
N GLU A 189 -26.64 -17.89 -3.95
CA GLU A 189 -26.68 -19.23 -4.54
C GLU A 189 -26.09 -20.31 -3.63
N SER A 190 -25.10 -19.93 -2.82
CA SER A 190 -24.45 -20.80 -1.83
C SER A 190 -25.24 -20.91 -0.54
N ARG A 191 -26.29 -20.08 -0.37
CA ARG A 191 -27.15 -20.00 0.82
C ARG A 191 -26.41 -19.57 2.09
N LEU A 192 -25.32 -18.81 1.93
CA LEU A 192 -24.66 -18.15 3.05
C LEU A 192 -25.58 -17.09 3.66
N SER A 193 -25.41 -16.78 4.95
CA SER A 193 -26.22 -15.76 5.62
C SER A 193 -26.07 -14.38 4.96
N THR A 194 -27.02 -13.49 5.18
CA THR A 194 -26.94 -12.08 4.74
C THR A 194 -25.83 -11.29 5.43
N THR A 195 -25.22 -11.87 6.48
CA THR A 195 -24.10 -11.29 7.23
C THR A 195 -22.77 -11.96 6.92
N ALA A 196 -22.72 -12.82 5.90
CA ALA A 196 -21.48 -13.46 5.46
C ALA A 196 -20.50 -12.43 4.91
N MET A 197 -19.22 -12.56 5.25
CA MET A 197 -18.13 -11.76 4.70
C MET A 197 -17.35 -12.60 3.69
N ILE A 198 -17.10 -12.05 2.51
CA ILE A 198 -16.30 -12.69 1.47
C ILE A 198 -15.25 -11.69 1.01
N SER A 199 -14.00 -12.12 0.92
CA SER A 199 -12.91 -11.35 0.32
C SER A 199 -12.15 -12.26 -0.62
N VAL A 200 -11.94 -11.82 -1.85
CA VAL A 200 -11.19 -12.55 -2.87
C VAL A 200 -10.20 -11.59 -3.50
N CYS A 201 -8.93 -11.96 -3.54
CA CYS A 201 -7.90 -11.15 -4.16
C CYS A 201 -6.92 -12.01 -4.93
N ASN A 202 -6.35 -11.50 -6.02
CA ASN A 202 -5.09 -12.04 -6.52
C ASN A 202 -3.91 -11.49 -5.71
N LEU A 203 -2.71 -12.03 -5.93
CA LEU A 203 -1.50 -11.57 -5.24
C LEU A 203 -1.05 -10.14 -5.60
N ASN A 204 -1.59 -9.57 -6.68
CA ASN A 204 -1.39 -8.17 -7.07
C ASN A 204 -2.38 -7.20 -6.41
N ARG A 205 -3.19 -7.67 -5.45
CA ARG A 205 -4.20 -6.88 -4.71
C ARG A 205 -5.31 -6.31 -5.59
N ASP A 206 -5.59 -6.95 -6.74
CA ASP A 206 -6.90 -6.83 -7.35
C ASP A 206 -7.88 -7.64 -6.50
N CYS A 207 -8.87 -6.98 -5.92
CA CYS A 207 -9.69 -7.53 -4.86
C CYS A 207 -11.19 -7.26 -5.08
N ALA A 208 -12.01 -8.25 -4.76
CA ALA A 208 -13.45 -8.11 -4.59
C ALA A 208 -13.81 -8.41 -3.13
N HIS A 209 -14.62 -7.54 -2.53
CA HIS A 209 -15.07 -7.70 -1.15
C HIS A 209 -16.58 -7.61 -1.04
N LEU A 210 -17.15 -8.52 -0.26
CA LEU A 210 -18.52 -8.47 0.21
C LEU A 210 -18.48 -8.36 1.73
N ARG A 211 -18.83 -7.18 2.27
CA ARG A 211 -18.72 -6.88 3.71
C ARG A 211 -17.31 -7.17 4.26
N GLY A 212 -16.29 -6.87 3.45
CA GLY A 212 -14.89 -7.18 3.74
C GLY A 212 -14.39 -6.60 5.06
N GLU A 213 -14.86 -5.39 5.39
CA GLU A 213 -14.50 -4.59 6.57
C GLU A 213 -15.37 -4.87 7.80
N ASP A 214 -16.47 -5.61 7.64
CA ASP A 214 -17.32 -5.94 8.77
C ASP A 214 -16.64 -7.04 9.62
N PRO A 215 -16.55 -6.88 10.94
CA PRO A 215 -16.04 -7.94 11.79
C PRO A 215 -17.09 -9.06 11.95
N PRO A 216 -16.69 -10.34 11.95
CA PRO A 216 -17.60 -11.43 12.28
C PRO A 216 -17.98 -11.40 13.77
N ALA A 217 -18.99 -12.19 14.14
CA ALA A 217 -19.44 -12.35 15.52
C ALA A 217 -18.33 -12.83 16.47
N SER A 218 -17.31 -13.50 15.92
CA SER A 218 -16.05 -13.88 16.56
C SER A 218 -15.01 -14.23 15.48
N PRO A 219 -13.71 -14.03 15.69
CA PRO A 219 -12.70 -14.49 14.73
C PRO A 219 -12.46 -16.01 14.76
N ALA A 220 -12.96 -16.71 15.79
CA ALA A 220 -12.59 -18.11 16.08
C ALA A 220 -11.08 -18.36 15.93
N SER A 221 -10.68 -19.48 15.32
CA SER A 221 -9.27 -19.82 15.10
C SER A 221 -8.60 -19.07 13.93
N LEU A 222 -9.32 -18.25 13.17
CA LEU A 222 -8.72 -17.40 12.13
C LEU A 222 -7.77 -16.36 12.73
N ILE A 223 -7.96 -16.00 14.01
CA ILE A 223 -7.08 -15.08 14.77
C ILE A 223 -5.62 -15.55 14.85
N LYS A 224 -5.36 -16.84 14.59
CA LYS A 224 -4.03 -17.44 14.66
C LYS A 224 -3.09 -16.96 13.55
N VAL A 225 -3.63 -16.55 12.39
CA VAL A 225 -2.85 -15.95 11.31
C VAL A 225 -2.22 -14.62 11.75
N PRO A 226 -2.97 -13.63 12.28
CA PRO A 226 -2.38 -12.42 12.85
C PRO A 226 -1.30 -12.67 13.93
N ILE A 227 -1.46 -13.71 14.74
CA ILE A 227 -0.47 -14.07 15.78
C ILE A 227 0.81 -14.63 15.13
N ALA A 228 0.69 -15.47 14.10
CA ALA A 228 1.83 -15.95 13.32
C ALA A 228 2.58 -14.80 12.65
N VAL A 229 1.86 -13.86 12.02
CA VAL A 229 2.47 -12.65 11.42
C VAL A 229 3.28 -11.87 12.45
N ALA A 230 2.72 -11.61 13.63
CA ALA A 230 3.43 -10.92 14.71
C ALA A 230 4.67 -11.70 15.19
N LEU A 231 4.60 -13.04 15.22
CA LEU A 231 5.75 -13.89 15.56
C LEU A 231 6.88 -13.76 14.54
N LEU A 232 6.57 -13.86 13.24
CA LEU A 232 7.56 -13.76 12.16
C LEU A 232 8.28 -12.40 12.18
N GLU A 233 7.54 -11.31 12.43
CA GLU A 233 8.09 -9.97 12.61
C GLU A 233 9.05 -9.90 13.79
N LYS A 234 8.70 -10.48 14.95
CA LYS A 234 9.57 -10.50 16.13
C LYS A 234 10.86 -11.27 15.85
N ILE A 235 10.71 -12.48 15.30
CA ILE A 235 11.82 -13.38 15.00
C ILE A 235 12.82 -12.70 14.08
N SER A 236 12.34 -12.06 13.02
CA SER A 236 13.19 -11.32 12.09
C SER A 236 13.86 -10.12 12.75
N LYS A 237 13.07 -9.25 13.40
CA LYS A 237 13.57 -8.01 13.99
C LYS A 237 14.63 -8.24 15.07
N GLU A 238 14.46 -9.29 15.87
CA GLU A 238 15.35 -9.63 16.98
C GLU A 238 16.37 -10.71 16.62
N ASN A 239 16.40 -11.16 15.37
CA ASN A 239 17.28 -12.23 14.87
C ASN A 239 17.23 -13.50 15.73
N ILE A 240 16.01 -13.93 16.08
CA ILE A 240 15.74 -15.13 16.86
C ILE A 240 15.66 -16.33 15.90
N SER A 241 16.15 -17.49 16.34
CA SER A 241 15.98 -18.71 15.55
C SER A 241 14.55 -19.27 15.71
N LEU A 242 13.96 -19.75 14.62
CA LEU A 242 12.71 -20.52 14.67
C LEU A 242 12.85 -21.79 15.55
N GLU A 243 14.06 -22.28 15.76
CA GLU A 243 14.37 -23.43 16.61
C GLU A 243 14.53 -23.08 18.11
N GLU A 244 14.43 -21.80 18.47
CA GLU A 244 14.45 -21.33 19.86
C GLU A 244 13.37 -22.03 20.68
N GLN A 245 13.78 -22.58 21.83
CA GLN A 245 12.92 -23.38 22.69
C GLN A 245 12.12 -22.49 23.64
N VAL A 246 10.79 -22.61 23.57
CA VAL A 246 9.85 -21.92 24.45
C VAL A 246 9.16 -22.94 25.35
N TYR A 247 9.26 -22.71 26.66
CA TYR A 247 8.56 -23.51 27.66
C TYR A 247 7.08 -23.15 27.70
N VAL A 248 6.20 -24.14 27.53
CA VAL A 248 4.75 -23.97 27.59
C VAL A 248 4.28 -23.96 29.04
N ASP A 249 3.71 -22.85 29.51
CA ASP A 249 3.24 -22.71 30.89
C ASP A 249 2.02 -23.63 31.18
N GLY A 250 2.00 -24.22 32.37
CA GLY A 250 0.87 -25.04 32.85
C GLY A 250 -0.48 -24.32 32.85
N GLY A 251 -0.48 -23.00 32.97
CA GLY A 251 -1.64 -22.13 32.93
C GLY A 251 -2.20 -21.88 31.53
N ASN A 252 -1.48 -22.25 30.46
CA ASN A 252 -1.97 -22.14 29.09
C ASN A 252 -2.71 -23.38 28.60
N PHE A 253 -2.81 -24.41 29.44
CA PHE A 253 -3.57 -25.61 29.14
C PHE A 253 -5.04 -25.30 28.87
N THR A 254 -5.56 -25.89 27.81
CA THR A 254 -6.97 -25.90 27.40
C THR A 254 -7.29 -27.26 26.81
N GLU A 255 -8.56 -27.70 26.84
CA GLU A 255 -8.92 -28.92 26.11
C GLU A 255 -8.97 -28.65 24.61
N ASP A 256 -8.00 -29.17 23.87
CA ASP A 256 -7.97 -29.20 22.42
C ASP A 256 -7.30 -30.50 21.92
N ALA A 257 -7.33 -30.74 20.61
CA ALA A 257 -6.69 -31.90 19.99
C ALA A 257 -5.17 -31.71 19.76
N SER A 258 -4.51 -30.79 20.47
CA SER A 258 -3.12 -30.44 20.21
C SER A 258 -2.13 -31.53 20.64
N SER A 259 -1.05 -31.69 19.87
CA SER A 259 0.11 -32.47 20.31
C SER A 259 0.95 -31.74 21.37
N ILE A 260 0.80 -30.41 21.48
CA ILE A 260 1.52 -29.55 22.42
C ILE A 260 1.03 -29.77 23.85
N ARG A 261 1.93 -30.27 24.69
CA ARG A 261 1.70 -30.49 26.11
C ARG A 261 2.19 -29.32 26.94
N ALA A 262 1.37 -28.88 27.89
CA ALA A 262 1.81 -27.93 28.89
C ALA A 262 2.96 -28.50 29.74
N ARG A 263 3.78 -27.62 30.30
CA ARG A 263 5.00 -27.95 31.07
C ARG A 263 6.08 -28.68 30.27
N THR A 264 6.12 -28.42 28.97
CA THR A 264 7.10 -28.98 28.03
C THR A 264 7.62 -27.86 27.14
N SER A 265 8.88 -27.95 26.69
CA SER A 265 9.47 -27.00 25.75
C SER A 265 9.32 -27.47 24.31
N TYR A 266 9.03 -26.54 23.41
CA TYR A 266 8.96 -26.77 21.97
C TYR A 266 9.64 -25.61 21.23
N SER A 267 10.09 -25.83 20.00
CA SER A 267 10.58 -24.72 19.19
C SER A 267 9.46 -23.76 18.80
N LEU A 268 9.80 -22.49 18.54
CA LEU A 268 8.85 -21.52 17.96
C LEU A 268 8.22 -22.05 16.67
N ASN A 269 9.00 -22.77 15.85
CA ASN A 269 8.53 -23.46 14.65
C ASN A 269 7.45 -24.50 14.94
N GLN A 270 7.66 -25.36 15.94
CA GLN A 270 6.68 -26.36 16.37
C GLN A 270 5.41 -25.72 16.90
N LEU A 271 5.53 -24.68 17.75
CA LEU A 271 4.38 -23.97 18.30
C LEU A 271 3.58 -23.26 17.21
N MET A 272 4.23 -22.57 16.26
CA MET A 272 3.56 -21.91 15.15
C MET A 272 2.92 -22.93 14.20
N GLY A 273 3.62 -24.03 13.90
CA GLY A 273 3.11 -25.15 13.12
C GLY A 273 1.80 -25.65 13.69
N GLU A 274 1.82 -26.17 14.92
CA GLU A 274 0.66 -26.70 15.63
C GLU A 274 -0.49 -25.69 15.81
N MET A 275 -0.16 -24.41 15.97
CA MET A 275 -1.15 -23.33 16.01
C MET A 275 -1.89 -23.21 14.67
N ILE A 276 -1.21 -23.34 13.54
CA ILE A 276 -1.79 -23.15 12.21
C ILE A 276 -2.39 -24.44 11.66
N ASP A 277 -1.66 -25.56 11.69
CA ASP A 277 -2.02 -26.80 11.01
C ASP A 277 -3.00 -27.69 11.79
N HIS A 278 -2.95 -27.71 13.12
CA HIS A 278 -3.88 -28.45 13.99
C HIS A 278 -4.77 -27.54 14.82
N SER A 279 -4.64 -26.22 14.63
CA SER A 279 -5.41 -25.23 15.38
C SER A 279 -5.27 -25.40 16.90
N SER A 280 -4.05 -25.65 17.40
CA SER A 280 -3.75 -25.74 18.83
C SER A 280 -4.04 -24.43 19.56
N ASN A 281 -4.92 -24.44 20.57
CA ASN A 281 -5.14 -23.33 21.49
C ASN A 281 -4.00 -23.22 22.51
N ILE A 282 -3.43 -24.33 22.97
CA ILE A 282 -2.29 -24.32 23.91
C ILE A 282 -1.09 -23.61 23.29
N ALA A 283 -0.73 -23.96 22.04
CA ALA A 283 0.35 -23.29 21.32
C ALA A 283 0.04 -21.80 21.09
N THR A 284 -1.20 -21.50 20.67
CA THR A 284 -1.65 -20.11 20.49
C THR A 284 -1.48 -19.29 21.77
N ASN A 285 -1.94 -19.82 22.89
CA ASN A 285 -1.91 -19.14 24.19
C ASN A 285 -0.47 -18.91 24.65
N GLN A 286 0.42 -19.88 24.40
CA GLN A 286 1.84 -19.73 24.70
C GLN A 286 2.51 -18.69 23.80
N LEU A 287 2.17 -18.63 22.51
CA LEU A 287 2.69 -17.61 21.61
C LEU A 287 2.16 -16.21 21.96
N ILE A 288 0.93 -16.09 22.44
CA ILE A 288 0.41 -14.83 22.99
C ILE A 288 1.23 -14.38 24.21
N ASP A 289 1.59 -15.30 25.12
CA ASP A 289 2.44 -14.97 26.27
C ASP A 289 3.87 -14.63 25.88
N TYR A 290 4.43 -15.36 24.92
CA TYR A 290 5.79 -15.15 24.41
C TYR A 290 5.94 -13.78 23.75
N LEU A 291 4.96 -13.38 22.93
CA LEU A 291 4.97 -12.09 22.24
C LEU A 291 4.54 -10.94 23.15
N GLY A 292 3.52 -11.18 23.99
CA GLY A 292 2.78 -10.14 24.69
C GLY A 292 1.71 -9.49 23.80
N GLN A 293 0.52 -9.26 24.35
CA GLN A 293 -0.61 -8.70 23.60
C GLN A 293 -0.30 -7.30 23.05
N ASP A 294 0.41 -6.46 23.81
CA ASP A 294 0.78 -5.11 23.35
C ASP A 294 1.68 -5.17 22.12
N TYR A 295 2.66 -6.07 22.12
CA TYR A 295 3.55 -6.27 20.98
C TYR A 295 2.77 -6.73 19.75
N ILE A 296 1.87 -7.71 19.90
CA ILE A 296 1.04 -8.22 18.80
C ILE A 296 0.22 -7.06 18.20
N ASN A 297 -0.55 -6.34 19.03
CA ASN A 297 -1.43 -5.30 18.53
C ASN A 297 -0.67 -4.11 17.93
N GLN A 298 0.47 -3.70 18.50
CA GLN A 298 1.31 -2.65 17.93
C GLN A 298 1.95 -3.07 16.61
N THR A 299 2.34 -4.33 16.49
CA THR A 299 2.90 -4.87 15.24
C THR A 299 1.84 -4.87 14.15
N LEU A 300 0.64 -5.37 14.45
CA LEU A 300 -0.48 -5.38 13.51
C LEU A 300 -0.89 -3.96 13.08
N GLU A 301 -0.93 -3.01 14.00
CA GLU A 301 -1.24 -1.61 13.68
C GLU A 301 -0.18 -0.96 12.79
N LYS A 302 1.12 -1.18 13.06
CA LYS A 302 2.23 -0.70 12.22
C LYS A 302 2.21 -1.30 10.80
N GLN A 303 1.68 -2.50 10.67
CA GLN A 303 1.48 -3.18 9.39
C GLN A 303 0.25 -2.65 8.62
N GLY A 304 -0.54 -1.76 9.22
CA GLY A 304 -1.73 -1.18 8.61
C GLY A 304 -3.04 -1.88 8.98
N TYR A 305 -3.02 -2.90 9.85
CA TYR A 305 -4.23 -3.60 10.31
C TYR A 305 -4.88 -2.82 11.47
N LYS A 306 -5.91 -2.05 11.14
CA LYS A 306 -6.60 -1.12 12.04
C LYS A 306 -7.63 -1.85 12.89
N GLU A 307 -8.33 -2.83 12.31
CA GLU A 307 -9.46 -3.51 12.95
C GLU A 307 -9.05 -4.78 13.70
N THR A 308 -8.03 -5.48 13.22
CA THR A 308 -7.55 -6.72 13.83
C THR A 308 -6.90 -6.44 15.18
N LYS A 309 -7.41 -7.10 16.23
CA LYS A 309 -6.89 -7.00 17.60
C LYS A 309 -6.90 -8.35 18.30
N VAL A 310 -5.80 -8.68 18.96
CA VAL A 310 -5.64 -9.87 19.82
C VAL A 310 -5.62 -9.40 21.27
N LYS A 311 -6.75 -9.55 21.96
CA LYS A 311 -6.97 -9.07 23.35
C LYS A 311 -7.25 -10.18 24.35
N PHE A 312 -7.45 -11.40 23.86
CA PHE A 312 -7.90 -12.52 24.66
C PHE A 312 -7.29 -13.83 24.18
N LYS A 313 -6.79 -14.64 25.12
CA LYS A 313 -6.33 -16.02 24.89
C LYS A 313 -7.50 -16.94 24.54
N LEU A 314 -7.22 -18.02 23.83
CA LEU A 314 -8.24 -18.96 23.41
C LEU A 314 -8.66 -19.86 24.57
N MET A 315 -9.96 -20.09 24.68
CA MET A 315 -10.56 -20.96 25.70
C MET A 315 -10.78 -22.36 25.11
N GLY A 316 -10.59 -23.39 25.94
CA GLY A 316 -11.10 -24.71 25.65
C GLY A 316 -12.60 -24.80 25.97
N ASP A 317 -13.17 -25.99 25.80
CA ASP A 317 -14.59 -26.23 26.08
C ASP A 317 -14.95 -26.01 27.55
N ARG A 318 -14.03 -26.30 28.48
CA ARG A 318 -14.29 -26.14 29.93
C ARG A 318 -13.16 -25.43 30.67
N ILE A 319 -11.93 -25.43 30.15
CA ILE A 319 -10.77 -24.82 30.79
C ILE A 319 -10.45 -23.46 30.16
N MET A 320 -10.44 -22.45 31.02
CA MET A 320 -9.96 -21.11 30.71
C MET A 320 -8.46 -21.01 31.04
N PRO A 321 -7.62 -20.49 30.14
CA PRO A 321 -6.21 -20.28 30.43
C PRO A 321 -6.02 -19.18 31.48
N LYS A 322 -4.90 -19.22 32.20
CA LYS A 322 -4.53 -18.18 33.17
C LYS A 322 -4.23 -16.86 32.46
N ARG A 323 -4.69 -15.77 33.11
CA ARG A 323 -4.51 -14.39 32.62
C ARG A 323 -4.91 -14.27 31.14
N PRO A 324 -6.18 -14.57 30.79
CA PRO A 324 -6.58 -14.65 29.40
C PRO A 324 -6.55 -13.30 28.69
N GLY A 325 -6.49 -12.18 29.41
CA GLY A 325 -6.60 -10.84 28.85
C GLY A 325 -7.99 -10.26 29.05
N SER A 326 -8.26 -9.13 28.41
CA SER A 326 -9.51 -8.39 28.56
C SER A 326 -9.98 -7.79 27.23
N GLY A 327 -11.26 -7.94 26.93
CA GLY A 327 -11.84 -7.51 25.66
C GLY A 327 -12.02 -8.69 24.69
N LYS A 328 -12.50 -8.38 23.49
CA LYS A 328 -12.76 -9.38 22.44
C LYS A 328 -11.65 -9.33 21.40
N ASN A 329 -11.27 -10.50 20.90
CA ASN A 329 -10.50 -10.59 19.66
C ASN A 329 -11.36 -10.12 18.48
N ARG A 330 -10.73 -9.47 17.51
CA ARG A 330 -11.37 -8.94 16.30
C ARG A 330 -10.44 -9.14 15.10
N LEU A 331 -11.02 -9.31 13.92
CA LEU A 331 -10.38 -9.23 12.60
C LEU A 331 -11.46 -8.91 11.57
N THR A 332 -11.07 -8.63 10.33
CA THR A 332 -11.97 -8.53 9.18
C THR A 332 -11.52 -9.50 8.10
N SER A 333 -12.42 -9.89 7.20
CA SER A 333 -12.03 -10.78 6.09
C SER A 333 -11.06 -10.09 5.13
N SER A 334 -11.16 -8.77 4.97
CA SER A 334 -10.27 -7.93 4.18
C SER A 334 -8.84 -7.94 4.73
N GLU A 335 -8.65 -7.62 6.01
CA GLU A 335 -7.32 -7.61 6.64
C GLU A 335 -6.70 -9.01 6.71
N LEU A 336 -7.51 -10.05 6.97
CA LEU A 336 -7.03 -11.44 6.96
C LEU A 336 -6.58 -11.87 5.56
N THR A 337 -7.29 -11.44 4.52
CA THR A 337 -6.91 -11.69 3.11
C THR A 337 -5.61 -10.98 2.78
N GLU A 338 -5.44 -9.71 3.19
CA GLU A 338 -4.18 -8.99 3.01
C GLU A 338 -3.00 -9.68 3.73
N MET A 339 -3.19 -10.20 4.95
CA MET A 339 -2.14 -10.98 5.62
C MET A 339 -1.73 -12.21 4.81
N MET A 340 -2.68 -12.91 4.22
CA MET A 340 -2.39 -14.05 3.36
C MET A 340 -1.68 -13.62 2.07
N ILE A 341 -2.10 -12.52 1.43
CA ILE A 341 -1.38 -11.97 0.25
C ILE A 341 0.07 -11.67 0.60
N LYS A 342 0.34 -10.94 1.69
CA LYS A 342 1.70 -10.63 2.13
C LYS A 342 2.50 -11.89 2.48
N THR A 343 1.84 -12.92 3.00
CA THR A 343 2.47 -14.22 3.26
C THR A 343 2.91 -14.89 1.96
N TYR A 344 2.02 -15.03 0.98
CA TYR A 344 2.31 -15.71 -0.29
C TYR A 344 3.16 -14.87 -1.26
N ASN A 345 3.22 -13.55 -1.09
CA ASN A 345 4.19 -12.68 -1.76
C ASN A 345 5.58 -12.67 -1.09
N HIS A 346 5.77 -13.42 0.00
CA HIS A 346 7.00 -13.39 0.81
C HIS A 346 7.37 -11.96 1.30
N GLU A 347 6.36 -11.12 1.54
CA GLU A 347 6.55 -9.78 2.11
C GLU A 347 6.81 -9.85 3.62
N TYR A 348 6.43 -10.96 4.27
CA TYR A 348 6.85 -11.24 5.64
C TYR A 348 8.18 -11.99 5.67
N PRO A 349 9.09 -11.63 6.59
CA PRO A 349 10.27 -12.44 6.86
C PRO A 349 9.89 -13.86 7.27
N ASN A 350 10.63 -14.87 6.79
CA ASN A 350 10.37 -16.28 7.08
C ASN A 350 8.94 -16.76 6.72
N ALA A 351 8.29 -16.11 5.73
CA ALA A 351 6.94 -16.48 5.28
C ALA A 351 6.82 -17.97 4.91
N ASP A 352 7.89 -18.59 4.40
CA ASP A 352 7.93 -20.02 4.04
C ASP A 352 7.48 -20.93 5.19
N ALA A 353 7.84 -20.60 6.44
CA ALA A 353 7.45 -21.41 7.60
C ALA A 353 5.93 -21.35 7.84
N LEU A 354 5.31 -20.18 7.62
CA LEU A 354 3.86 -20.02 7.70
C LEU A 354 3.14 -20.67 6.50
N ILE A 355 3.66 -20.50 5.29
CA ILE A 355 3.13 -21.17 4.07
C ILE A 355 3.14 -22.69 4.27
N GLN A 356 4.25 -23.26 4.75
CA GLN A 356 4.34 -24.69 5.03
C GLN A 356 3.32 -25.13 6.08
N ALA A 357 3.11 -24.36 7.14
CA ALA A 357 2.11 -24.68 8.15
C ALA A 357 0.68 -24.62 7.59
N LEU A 358 0.35 -23.61 6.77
CA LEU A 358 -0.93 -23.49 6.08
C LEU A 358 -1.17 -24.67 5.11
N ASN A 359 -0.14 -25.09 4.39
CA ASN A 359 -0.20 -26.24 3.47
C ASN A 359 -0.35 -27.59 4.20
N ARG A 360 0.15 -27.69 5.43
CA ARG A 360 -0.01 -28.89 6.28
C ARG A 360 -1.33 -28.93 7.04
N GLN A 361 -2.28 -28.02 6.77
CA GLN A 361 -3.58 -28.00 7.46
C GLN A 361 -4.19 -29.40 7.55
N TYR A 362 -4.45 -29.81 8.79
CA TYR A 362 -5.00 -31.12 9.12
C TYR A 362 -6.49 -31.17 8.78
N ASP A 363 -7.23 -30.12 9.12
CA ASP A 363 -8.63 -29.97 8.77
C ASP A 363 -8.78 -29.54 7.30
N ARG A 364 -9.10 -30.52 6.45
CA ARG A 364 -9.32 -30.34 5.01
C ARG A 364 -10.80 -30.31 4.64
N GLU A 365 -11.68 -30.13 5.62
CA GLU A 365 -13.13 -30.16 5.40
C GLU A 365 -13.68 -28.87 4.79
N ILE A 366 -12.89 -27.84 4.48
CA ILE A 366 -13.44 -26.60 3.91
C ILE A 366 -12.80 -26.29 2.56
N GLY A 367 -11.71 -25.53 2.54
CA GLY A 367 -11.12 -25.02 1.30
C GLY A 367 -10.57 -26.14 0.43
N TYR A 368 -9.86 -27.11 1.01
CA TYR A 368 -9.34 -28.26 0.27
C TYR A 368 -10.47 -29.05 -0.43
N GLN A 369 -11.48 -29.50 0.31
CA GLN A 369 -12.61 -30.25 -0.26
C GLN A 369 -13.48 -29.41 -1.21
N ALA A 370 -13.54 -28.09 -1.06
CA ALA A 370 -14.26 -27.23 -1.99
C ALA A 370 -13.64 -27.17 -3.39
N LEU A 371 -12.34 -27.44 -3.49
CA LEU A 371 -11.57 -27.35 -4.74
C LEU A 371 -11.29 -28.73 -5.36
N GLU A 372 -11.59 -29.83 -4.67
CA GLU A 372 -11.20 -31.19 -5.07
C GLU A 372 -11.75 -31.61 -6.45
N ASP A 373 -12.93 -31.11 -6.83
CA ASP A 373 -13.58 -31.43 -8.11
C ASP A 373 -13.20 -30.47 -9.26
N LEU A 374 -12.38 -29.44 -8.99
CA LEU A 374 -12.00 -28.43 -9.98
C LEU A 374 -10.65 -28.76 -10.61
N VAL A 375 -10.65 -29.07 -11.91
CA VAL A 375 -9.48 -29.59 -12.64
C VAL A 375 -8.29 -28.61 -12.63
N ASP A 376 -8.57 -27.31 -12.78
CA ASP A 376 -7.53 -26.28 -12.91
C ASP A 376 -7.38 -25.42 -11.64
N ALA A 377 -7.86 -25.92 -10.49
CA ALA A 377 -7.68 -25.27 -9.19
C ALA A 377 -6.79 -26.11 -8.27
N GLN A 378 -5.66 -25.54 -7.85
CA GLN A 378 -4.74 -26.16 -6.90
C GLN A 378 -4.83 -25.47 -5.54
N TRP A 379 -5.25 -26.21 -4.52
CA TRP A 379 -5.18 -25.75 -3.13
C TRP A 379 -3.72 -25.61 -2.66
N LEU A 380 -3.36 -24.45 -2.10
CA LEU A 380 -1.99 -24.15 -1.66
C LEU A 380 -1.84 -24.17 -0.14
N GLY A 381 -2.89 -23.86 0.60
CA GLY A 381 -2.89 -23.88 2.06
C GLY A 381 -4.08 -23.11 2.63
N GLU A 382 -4.48 -23.41 3.86
CA GLU A 382 -5.60 -22.72 4.49
C GLU A 382 -5.47 -22.59 6.02
N LYS A 383 -6.22 -21.64 6.58
CA LYS A 383 -6.58 -21.63 8.00
C LYS A 383 -8.10 -21.62 8.14
N THR A 384 -8.63 -22.67 8.77
CA THR A 384 -10.05 -22.74 9.15
C THR A 384 -10.31 -22.10 10.52
N GLY A 385 -11.55 -21.68 10.76
CA GLY A 385 -12.00 -21.21 12.06
C GLY A 385 -13.49 -21.47 12.26
N GLN A 386 -13.82 -22.10 13.37
CA GLN A 386 -15.19 -22.47 13.71
C GLN A 386 -15.45 -22.33 15.20
N ASN A 387 -16.62 -21.83 15.56
CA ASN A 387 -17.20 -21.93 16.90
C ASN A 387 -18.73 -21.86 16.81
N SER A 388 -19.42 -21.73 17.94
CA SER A 388 -20.89 -21.66 17.97
C SER A 388 -21.49 -20.41 17.33
N ARG A 389 -20.68 -19.39 16.98
CA ARG A 389 -21.14 -18.11 16.43
C ARG A 389 -20.81 -17.92 14.96
N MET A 390 -19.79 -18.59 14.44
CA MET A 390 -19.40 -18.47 13.03
C MET A 390 -18.59 -19.68 12.55
N ILE A 391 -18.53 -19.81 11.23
CA ILE A 391 -17.60 -20.68 10.52
C ILE A 391 -16.91 -19.89 9.41
N GLY A 392 -15.66 -20.21 9.11
CA GLY A 392 -14.96 -19.59 8.00
C GLY A 392 -13.61 -20.22 7.72
N THR A 393 -13.03 -19.81 6.60
CA THR A 393 -11.67 -20.18 6.19
C THR A 393 -11.04 -19.00 5.45
N THR A 394 -9.71 -18.96 5.48
CA THR A 394 -8.90 -18.20 4.53
C THR A 394 -7.95 -19.18 3.86
N LEU A 395 -7.97 -19.23 2.53
CA LEU A 395 -7.17 -20.16 1.74
C LEU A 395 -6.43 -19.45 0.62
N ALA A 396 -5.25 -19.96 0.29
CA ALA A 396 -4.59 -19.67 -0.97
C ALA A 396 -4.85 -20.79 -1.97
N VAL A 397 -5.08 -20.40 -3.22
CA VAL A 397 -5.40 -21.29 -4.33
C VAL A 397 -4.70 -20.79 -5.59
N SER A 398 -4.22 -21.69 -6.43
CA SER A 398 -3.83 -21.36 -7.80
C SER A 398 -4.95 -21.79 -8.75
N ILE A 399 -5.41 -20.90 -9.61
CA ILE A 399 -6.44 -21.16 -10.63
C ILE A 399 -5.83 -20.75 -11.97
N ASP A 400 -5.73 -21.68 -12.92
CA ASP A 400 -5.09 -21.45 -14.23
C ASP A 400 -3.67 -20.84 -14.14
N GLY A 401 -2.92 -21.17 -13.08
CA GLY A 401 -1.58 -20.66 -12.83
C GLY A 401 -1.51 -19.30 -12.11
N GLU A 402 -2.62 -18.58 -12.00
CA GLU A 402 -2.73 -17.35 -11.22
C GLU A 402 -3.05 -17.68 -9.76
N GLN A 403 -2.43 -16.98 -8.80
CA GLN A 403 -2.64 -17.22 -7.37
C GLN A 403 -3.63 -16.23 -6.76
N TYR A 404 -4.57 -16.77 -6.01
CA TYR A 404 -5.62 -16.05 -5.32
C TYR A 404 -5.64 -16.40 -3.84
N VAL A 405 -6.09 -15.45 -3.03
CA VAL A 405 -6.52 -15.67 -1.66
C VAL A 405 -8.03 -15.52 -1.62
N ILE A 406 -8.71 -16.51 -1.06
CA ILE A 406 -10.16 -16.52 -0.84
C ILE A 406 -10.38 -16.60 0.67
N THR A 407 -11.16 -15.66 1.21
CA THR A 407 -11.61 -15.69 2.60
C THR A 407 -13.13 -15.67 2.62
N VAL A 408 -13.74 -16.69 3.23
CA VAL A 408 -15.19 -16.80 3.40
C VAL A 408 -15.49 -16.99 4.87
N ILE A 409 -16.31 -16.12 5.45
CA ILE A 409 -16.74 -16.16 6.83
C ILE A 409 -18.26 -16.02 6.89
N ASP A 410 -18.94 -16.91 7.60
CA ASP A 410 -20.38 -16.82 7.80
C ASP A 410 -20.76 -16.86 9.28
N ASN A 411 -21.57 -15.89 9.70
CA ASN A 411 -22.10 -15.83 11.06
C ASN A 411 -23.31 -16.76 11.21
N ASN A 412 -23.59 -17.17 12.45
CA ASN A 412 -24.74 -17.98 12.84
C ASN A 412 -24.78 -19.39 12.22
N THR A 413 -23.78 -20.20 12.59
CA THR A 413 -23.68 -21.63 12.24
C THR A 413 -23.90 -21.90 10.75
N GLY A 414 -23.21 -21.14 9.89
CA GLY A 414 -23.08 -21.51 8.47
C GLY A 414 -22.64 -22.97 8.38
N LYS A 415 -23.25 -23.72 7.45
CA LYS A 415 -22.94 -25.14 7.31
C LYS A 415 -21.71 -25.27 6.44
N ILE A 416 -20.76 -26.12 6.82
CA ILE A 416 -19.56 -26.42 6.00
C ILE A 416 -19.89 -26.57 4.50
N PRO A 417 -20.95 -27.28 4.07
CA PRO A 417 -21.34 -27.36 2.66
C PRO A 417 -21.65 -26.02 1.97
N GLU A 418 -22.20 -25.04 2.69
CA GLU A 418 -22.53 -23.71 2.15
C GLU A 418 -21.24 -22.90 1.92
N ILE A 419 -20.28 -22.97 2.85
CA ILE A 419 -18.95 -22.37 2.69
C ILE A 419 -18.20 -23.02 1.52
N ARG A 420 -18.19 -24.35 1.44
CA ARG A 420 -17.56 -25.08 0.32
C ARG A 420 -18.16 -24.63 -1.01
N LYS A 421 -19.49 -24.63 -1.11
CA LYS A 421 -20.20 -24.22 -2.31
C LYS A 421 -19.84 -22.79 -2.74
N ALA A 422 -19.67 -21.87 -1.79
CA ALA A 422 -19.23 -20.52 -2.10
C ALA A 422 -17.80 -20.49 -2.66
N ILE A 423 -16.88 -21.23 -2.05
CA ILE A 423 -15.48 -21.32 -2.51
C ILE A 423 -15.41 -21.93 -3.91
N SER A 424 -16.10 -23.05 -4.17
CA SER A 424 -16.14 -23.68 -5.50
C SER A 424 -16.68 -22.72 -6.55
N LYS A 425 -17.77 -22.00 -6.24
CA LYS A 425 -18.36 -21.02 -7.16
C LYS A 425 -17.46 -19.80 -7.42
N ILE A 426 -16.70 -19.37 -6.43
CA ILE A 426 -15.70 -18.30 -6.61
C ILE A 426 -14.61 -18.80 -7.56
N ALA A 427 -14.09 -20.01 -7.32
CA ALA A 427 -13.05 -20.58 -8.16
C ALA A 427 -13.54 -20.79 -9.62
N ASP A 428 -14.75 -21.34 -9.80
CA ASP A 428 -15.40 -21.47 -11.11
C ASP A 428 -15.55 -20.12 -11.83
N HIS A 429 -15.96 -19.07 -11.10
CA HIS A 429 -16.12 -17.74 -11.66
C HIS A 429 -14.78 -17.17 -12.14
N LEU A 430 -13.73 -17.33 -11.35
CA LEU A 430 -12.38 -16.88 -11.69
C LEU A 430 -11.84 -17.64 -12.92
N GLN A 431 -12.05 -18.95 -13.00
CA GLN A 431 -11.66 -19.77 -14.15
C GLN A 431 -12.38 -19.35 -15.44
N GLN A 432 -13.67 -19.00 -15.36
CA GLN A 432 -14.46 -18.64 -16.54
C GLN A 432 -14.21 -17.22 -17.06
N ASN A 433 -13.90 -16.26 -16.17
CA ASN A 433 -13.85 -14.84 -16.51
C ASN A 433 -12.43 -14.26 -16.47
N GLY A 434 -11.46 -14.94 -15.86
CA GLY A 434 -10.06 -14.53 -15.81
C GLY A 434 -9.78 -13.27 -14.98
N HIS A 435 -10.79 -12.69 -14.33
CA HIS A 435 -10.63 -11.51 -13.48
C HIS A 435 -11.71 -11.45 -12.39
N LEU A 436 -11.42 -10.64 -11.36
CA LEU A 436 -12.37 -10.18 -10.33
C LEU A 436 -13.20 -9.00 -10.82
#